data_AF-A0A495AAT5-F1
#
_entry.id   AF-A0A495AAT5-F1
#
_cell.length_a   1.000
_cell.length_b   1.000
_cell.length_c   1.000
_cell.angle_alpha   90.00
_cell.angle_beta   90.00
_cell.angle_gamma   90.00
#
_symmetry.space_group_name_H-M   'P 1'
#
loop_
_entity.id
_entity.type
_entity.pdbx_description
1 polymer ?
#
loop_
_entity_poly.entity_id
_entity_poly.type
_entity_poly.pdbx_seq_one_letter_code
_entity_poly.pdbx_strand_id
1 'polypeptide(L)'
;MSHTVTGHTPGRPTGSEHKRGIFGRIWLFVRQVVGELKKVVAPSRRELVNYVLVVLVFVAFMMVLISLLDLGFGQVAVWLFGNGDQPQ
;
A
#
# COMPACT_ATOMS: atom_id res chain seq x y z
N MET A 1 -68.29 -21.81 -26.41
CA MET A 1 -67.29 -21.79 -27.48
C MET A 1 -65.93 -21.62 -26.82
N SER A 2 -65.13 -22.68 -26.86
CA SER A 2 -63.86 -22.84 -26.16
C SER A 2 -62.73 -22.33 -27.02
N HIS A 3 -61.94 -21.37 -26.54
CA HIS A 3 -60.63 -21.08 -27.11
C HIS A 3 -59.61 -20.92 -25.99
N THR A 4 -59.06 -22.07 -25.62
CA THR A 4 -57.81 -22.25 -24.89
C THR A 4 -56.66 -21.81 -25.81
N VAL A 5 -56.06 -20.65 -25.53
CA VAL A 5 -54.77 -20.29 -26.14
C VAL A 5 -53.66 -20.78 -25.21
N THR A 6 -53.21 -22.00 -25.48
CA THR A 6 -52.03 -22.60 -24.88
C THR A 6 -50.80 -22.07 -25.61
N GLY A 7 -50.31 -20.90 -25.21
CA GLY A 7 -49.02 -20.38 -25.67
C GLY A 7 -47.86 -21.04 -24.92
N HIS A 8 -47.52 -22.28 -25.28
CA HIS A 8 -46.32 -22.96 -24.78
C HIS A 8 -45.11 -22.37 -25.52
N THR A 9 -44.38 -21.44 -24.89
CA THR A 9 -43.10 -20.97 -25.43
C THR A 9 -42.03 -22.02 -25.09
N PRO A 10 -41.41 -22.69 -26.07
CA PRO A 10 -40.41 -23.71 -25.80
C PRO A 10 -39.17 -23.07 -25.15
N GLY A 11 -38.60 -23.80 -24.20
CA GLY A 11 -37.56 -23.36 -23.29
C GLY A 11 -36.34 -22.74 -23.97
N ARG A 12 -35.91 -21.61 -23.40
CA ARG A 12 -34.57 -21.05 -23.60
C ARG A 12 -33.57 -22.06 -23.03
N PRO A 13 -32.54 -22.51 -23.77
CA PRO A 13 -31.57 -23.45 -23.24
C PRO A 13 -30.93 -22.84 -22.00
N THR A 14 -31.12 -23.53 -20.88
CA THR A 14 -30.51 -23.20 -19.59
C THR A 14 -29.00 -23.28 -19.78
N GLY A 15 -28.34 -22.13 -19.70
CA GLY A 15 -26.89 -22.06 -19.69
C GLY A 15 -26.37 -23.00 -18.61
N SER A 16 -25.51 -23.92 -19.03
CA SER A 16 -24.89 -24.96 -18.20
C SER A 16 -24.56 -24.43 -16.81
N GLU A 17 -25.20 -25.00 -15.80
CA GLU A 17 -24.91 -24.80 -14.39
C GLU A 17 -23.54 -25.42 -14.08
N HIS A 18 -22.47 -24.77 -14.53
CA HIS A 18 -21.12 -25.10 -14.11
C HIS A 18 -21.04 -24.76 -12.63
N LYS A 19 -21.17 -25.80 -11.80
CA LYS A 19 -20.84 -25.78 -10.37
C LYS A 19 -19.52 -25.05 -10.23
N ARG A 20 -19.55 -23.78 -9.80
CA ARG A 20 -18.36 -22.96 -9.62
C ARG A 20 -17.54 -23.63 -8.52
N GLY A 21 -16.56 -24.45 -8.89
CA GLY A 21 -15.64 -25.12 -7.97
C GLY A 21 -14.86 -24.09 -7.13
N ILE A 22 -13.97 -24.58 -6.26
CA ILE A 22 -13.11 -23.72 -5.40
C ILE A 22 -12.42 -22.62 -6.22
N PHE A 23 -11.94 -22.95 -7.43
CA PHE A 23 -11.36 -22.00 -8.39
C PHE A 23 -12.32 -20.89 -8.85
N GLY A 24 -13.60 -21.21 -9.05
CA GLY A 24 -14.61 -20.22 -9.42
C GLY A 24 -14.93 -19.24 -8.30
N ARG A 25 -14.81 -19.67 -7.03
CA ARG A 25 -14.94 -18.78 -5.86
C ARG A 25 -13.76 -17.83 -5.73
N ILE A 26 -12.54 -18.33 -5.92
CA ILE A 26 -11.31 -17.53 -5.89
C ILE A 26 -11.32 -16.46 -6.99
N TRP A 27 -11.76 -16.81 -8.21
CA TRP A 27 -11.92 -15.85 -9.29
C TRP A 27 -12.93 -14.74 -8.96
N LEU A 28 -14.05 -15.09 -8.33
CA LEU A 28 -15.03 -14.09 -7.87
C LEU A 28 -14.44 -13.16 -6.82
N PHE A 29 -13.70 -13.70 -5.85
CA PHE A 29 -13.04 -12.94 -4.80
C PHE A 29 -12.02 -11.95 -5.37
N VAL A 30 -11.13 -12.39 -6.27
CA VAL A 30 -10.15 -11.51 -6.93
C VAL A 30 -10.86 -10.38 -7.68
N ARG A 31 -11.96 -10.70 -8.38
CA ARG A 31 -12.76 -9.70 -9.10
C ARG A 31 -13.40 -8.68 -8.16
N GLN A 32 -13.82 -9.10 -6.96
CA GLN A 32 -14.32 -8.21 -5.91
C GLN A 32 -13.21 -7.32 -5.34
N VAL A 33 -12.04 -7.89 -5.01
CA VAL A 33 -10.88 -7.16 -4.49
C VAL A 33 -10.44 -6.08 -5.48
N VAL A 34 -10.30 -6.40 -6.77
CA VAL A 34 -9.97 -5.39 -7.80
C VAL A 34 -11.05 -4.32 -7.89
N GLY A 35 -12.33 -4.68 -7.73
CA GLY A 35 -13.44 -3.73 -7.66
C GLY A 35 -13.33 -2.76 -6.48
N GLU A 36 -12.90 -3.25 -5.31
CA GLU A 36 -12.71 -2.43 -4.11
C GLU A 36 -11.42 -1.61 -4.18
N LEU A 37 -10.34 -2.15 -4.73
CA LEU A 37 -9.08 -1.43 -4.94
C LEU A 37 -9.25 -0.26 -5.90
N LYS A 38 -10.17 -0.34 -6.87
CA LYS A 38 -10.51 0.82 -7.73
C LYS A 38 -11.23 1.94 -6.98
N LYS A 39 -11.79 1.67 -5.79
CA LYS A 39 -12.36 2.71 -4.91
C LYS A 39 -11.31 3.37 -4.05
N VAL A 40 -10.11 2.79 -3.96
CA VAL A 40 -8.99 3.46 -3.33
C VAL A 40 -8.59 4.60 -4.27
N VAL A 41 -8.91 5.81 -3.85
CA VAL A 41 -8.45 7.05 -4.50
C VAL A 41 -6.93 7.07 -4.45
N ALA A 42 -6.32 6.83 -5.61
CA ALA A 42 -4.88 7.01 -5.75
C ALA A 42 -4.55 8.49 -5.63
N PRO A 43 -3.49 8.84 -4.87
CA PRO A 43 -3.15 10.24 -4.66
C PRO A 43 -2.76 10.90 -5.98
N SER A 44 -3.00 12.20 -6.09
CA SER A 44 -2.55 12.97 -7.24
C SER A 44 -1.01 12.97 -7.31
N ARG A 45 -0.43 13.15 -8.50
CA ARG A 45 1.04 13.24 -8.65
C ARG A 45 1.66 14.31 -7.74
N ARG A 46 0.92 15.37 -7.43
CA ARG A 46 1.35 16.46 -6.55
C ARG A 46 1.41 16.03 -5.09
N GLU A 47 0.42 15.28 -4.61
CA GLU A 47 0.42 14.71 -3.26
C GLU A 47 1.59 13.76 -3.07
N LEU A 48 1.84 12.88 -4.04
CA LEU A 48 2.97 11.95 -4.00
C LEU A 48 4.31 12.68 -3.88
N VAL A 49 4.51 13.73 -4.69
CA VAL A 49 5.74 14.54 -4.62
C VAL A 49 5.85 15.24 -3.26
N ASN A 50 4.77 15.79 -2.72
CA ASN A 50 4.79 16.40 -1.39
C ASN A 50 5.16 15.39 -0.30
N TYR A 51 4.60 14.17 -0.34
CA TYR A 51 4.95 13.13 0.64
C TYR A 51 6.43 12.74 0.56
N VAL A 52 6.95 12.56 -0.65
CA VAL A 52 8.38 12.28 -0.84
C VAL A 52 9.23 13.45 -0.37
N LEU A 53 8.86 14.69 -0.69
CA LEU A 53 9.60 15.89 -0.31
C LEU A 53 9.66 16.06 1.20
N VAL A 54 8.54 15.88 1.91
CA VAL A 54 8.48 15.95 3.38
C VAL A 54 9.45 14.94 4.00
N VAL A 55 9.46 13.70 3.50
CA VAL A 55 10.38 12.66 3.97
C VAL A 55 11.84 13.04 3.70
N LEU A 56 12.15 13.56 2.50
CA LEU A 56 13.51 13.99 2.16
C LEU A 56 13.99 15.13 3.07
N VAL A 57 13.16 16.14 3.32
CA VAL A 57 13.49 17.24 4.24
C VAL A 57 13.69 16.73 5.66
N PHE A 58 12.83 15.82 6.12
CA PHE A 58 12.96 15.23 7.45
C PHE A 58 14.26 14.43 7.62
N VAL A 59 14.61 13.60 6.64
CA VAL A 59 15.87 12.83 6.66
C VAL A 59 17.07 13.77 6.62
N ALA A 60 17.06 14.79 5.76
CA ALA A 60 18.12 15.78 5.70
C ALA A 60 18.29 16.53 7.04
N PHE A 61 17.18 16.90 7.68
CA PHE A 61 17.20 17.51 9.01
C PHE A 61 17.85 16.58 10.05
N MET A 62 17.46 15.31 10.08
CA MET A 62 18.06 14.33 10.99
C MET A 62 19.55 14.13 10.73
N MET A 63 19.98 14.10 9.47
CA MET A 63 21.41 14.05 9.13
C MET A 63 22.17 15.25 9.68
N VAL A 64 21.62 16.46 9.55
CA VAL A 64 22.23 17.69 10.10
C VAL A 64 22.28 17.63 11.63
N LEU A 65 21.17 17.26 12.27
CA LEU A 65 21.09 17.17 13.73
C LEU A 65 22.11 16.16 14.28
N ILE A 66 22.13 14.94 13.73
CA ILE A 66 23.06 13.89 14.14
C ILE A 66 24.49 14.34 13.90
N SER A 67 24.80 14.90 12.72
CA SER A 67 26.16 15.39 12.43
C SER A 67 26.61 16.47 13.42
N LEU A 68 25.72 17.39 13.80
CA LEU A 68 26.03 18.42 14.77
C LEU A 68 26.29 17.84 16.17
N LEU A 69 25.47 16.87 16.58
CA LEU A 69 25.64 16.16 17.83
C LEU A 69 26.93 15.34 17.84
N ASP A 70 27.26 14.63 16.75
CA ASP A 70 28.49 13.86 16.61
C ASP A 70 29.74 14.75 16.72
N LEU A 71 29.72 15.93 16.08
CA LEU A 71 30.78 16.92 16.20
C LEU A 71 30.87 17.51 17.60
N GLY A 72 29.72 17.85 18.20
CA GLY A 72 29.66 18.41 19.55
C GLY A 72 30.16 17.43 20.61
N PHE A 73 29.64 16.20 20.60
CA PHE A 73 30.06 15.15 21.52
C PHE A 73 31.48 14.67 21.23
N GLY A 74 31.91 14.61 19.97
CA GLY A 74 33.29 14.30 19.62
C GLY A 74 34.26 15.30 20.24
N GLN A 75 33.98 16.59 20.14
CA GLN A 75 34.82 17.63 20.74
C GLN A 75 34.81 17.58 22.28
N VAL A 76 33.65 17.33 22.89
CA VAL A 76 33.54 17.16 24.34
C VAL A 76 34.30 15.92 24.80
N ALA A 77 34.22 14.80 24.06
CA ALA A 77 34.94 13.58 24.38
C ALA A 77 36.45 13.78 24.29
N VAL A 78 36.95 14.47 23.25
CA VAL A 78 38.37 14.84 23.14
C VAL A 78 38.79 15.75 24.27
N TRP A 79 37.96 16.70 24.70
CA TRP A 79 38.28 17.57 25.84
C TRP A 79 38.31 16.81 27.18
N LEU A 80 37.36 15.90 27.40
CA LEU A 80 37.26 15.10 28.63
C LEU A 80 38.32 14.00 28.74
N PHE A 81 38.64 13.33 27.63
CA PHE A 81 39.50 12.14 27.61
C PHE A 81 40.84 12.35 26.90
N GLY A 82 41.01 13.42 26.12
CA GLY A 82 42.28 13.76 25.46
C GLY A 82 43.36 14.24 26.42
N ASN A 83 42.98 14.63 27.64
CA ASN A 83 43.91 14.93 28.74
C ASN A 83 44.10 13.72 29.68
N GLY A 84 43.55 12.55 29.34
CA GLY A 84 43.72 11.33 30.11
C GLY A 84 45.10 10.74 29.85
N ASP A 85 46.07 11.15 30.66
CA ASP A 85 47.40 10.56 30.79
C ASP A 85 47.35 9.03 30.61
N GLN A 86 47.84 8.55 29.47
CA GLN A 86 48.24 7.16 29.29
C GLN A 86 49.75 7.12 29.56
N PRO A 87 50.20 6.75 30.78
CA PRO A 87 51.53 6.18 30.91
C PRO A 87 51.51 4.84 30.17
N GLN A 88 52.38 4.75 29.16
CA GLN A 88 52.62 3.65 28.21
C GLN A 88 51.99 2.28 28.48
#